data_AF-A0A7S7AHK5-F1
#
_entry.id   AF-A0A7S7AHK5-F1
#
_cell.length_a   1.000
_cell.length_b   1.000
_cell.length_c   1.000
_cell.angle_alpha   90.00
_cell.angle_beta   90.00
_cell.angle_gamma   90.00
#
_symmetry.space_group_name_H-M   'P 1'
#
loop_
_entity.id
_entity.type
_entity.pdbx_description
1 polymer ?
#
loop_
_entity_poly.entity_id
_entity_poly.type
_entity_poly.pdbx_seq_one_letter_code
_entity_poly.pdbx_strand_id
1 'polypeptide(L)'
;MVREASVNFSAQDVVKTTLVIEQLGLKMGGFIEHKNVNYTVLEAKSQNISEGKIKIFEKIRPEADLIIRIPSENAATFVNQLLPLMYFFNQQQYSAKRYELKLLEEKVQQSQISTTAQSNAQLNEISRLTQLEIQDRIHFSTIHLNIDQPTIVRERIDVNLNDIAQLNGDHFGNRIRYAIQFGWQFLLDFLILLISIWPLYLFILIGFFLYKIIQQ
;
A
#
# COMPACT_ATOMS: atom_id res chain seq x y z
N MET A 1 40.54 -5.23 6.75
CA MET A 1 39.61 -5.68 5.67
C MET A 1 38.18 -5.41 6.09
N VAL A 2 37.52 -4.48 5.40
CA VAL A 2 36.08 -4.24 5.57
C VAL A 2 35.31 -5.21 4.69
N ARG A 3 34.25 -5.80 5.25
CA ARG A 3 33.46 -6.83 4.59
C ARG A 3 32.05 -6.28 4.37
N GLU A 4 31.72 -5.98 3.13
CA GLU A 4 30.32 -5.81 2.72
C GLU A 4 29.79 -7.19 2.35
N ALA A 5 28.66 -7.58 2.89
CA ALA A 5 28.04 -8.88 2.59
C ALA A 5 26.62 -8.68 2.10
N SER A 6 26.25 -9.43 1.08
CA SER A 6 24.89 -9.51 0.56
C SER A 6 24.42 -10.95 0.64
N VAL A 7 23.33 -11.19 1.37
CA VAL A 7 22.80 -12.53 1.59
C VAL A 7 21.33 -12.55 1.19
N ASN A 8 20.99 -13.46 0.28
CA ASN A 8 19.67 -13.57 -0.29
C ASN A 8 19.13 -14.97 0.00
N PHE A 9 17.99 -15.05 0.68
CA PHE A 9 17.44 -16.34 1.10
C PHE A 9 15.96 -16.33 1.36
N SER A 10 15.36 -17.51 1.26
CA SER A 10 13.97 -17.70 1.61
C SER A 10 13.83 -18.16 3.06
N ALA A 11 12.93 -17.52 3.81
CA ALA A 11 12.57 -17.88 5.18
C ALA A 11 11.20 -18.59 5.22
N GLN A 12 10.96 -19.35 6.29
CA GLN A 12 9.63 -19.94 6.53
C GLN A 12 8.60 -18.87 6.95
N ASP A 13 9.02 -17.87 7.71
CA ASP A 13 8.21 -16.75 8.19
C ASP A 13 9.08 -15.49 8.18
N VAL A 14 8.90 -14.64 7.18
CA VAL A 14 9.74 -13.44 6.98
C VAL A 14 9.67 -12.51 8.20
N VAL A 15 8.51 -12.33 8.82
CA VAL A 15 8.35 -11.40 9.95
C VAL A 15 9.11 -11.90 11.16
N LYS A 16 8.92 -13.18 11.52
CA LYS A 16 9.61 -13.78 12.67
C LYS A 16 11.11 -13.86 12.44
N THR A 17 11.54 -14.30 11.26
CA THR A 17 12.97 -14.42 10.93
C THR A 17 13.63 -13.04 10.97
N THR A 18 13.03 -12.01 10.37
CA THR A 18 13.56 -10.64 10.42
C THR A 18 13.71 -10.14 11.85
N LEU A 19 12.75 -10.41 12.73
CA LEU A 19 12.82 -10.03 14.14
C LEU A 19 13.97 -10.74 14.87
N VAL A 20 14.16 -12.03 14.63
CA VAL A 20 15.27 -12.81 15.23
C VAL A 20 16.63 -12.25 14.76
N ILE A 21 16.74 -11.94 13.48
CA ILE A 21 17.95 -11.37 12.87
C ILE A 21 18.27 -9.99 13.46
N GLU A 22 17.26 -9.15 13.66
CA GLU A 22 17.39 -7.86 14.33
C GLU A 22 17.92 -8.03 15.76
N GLN A 23 17.32 -8.93 16.54
CA GLN A 23 17.78 -9.20 17.91
C GLN A 23 19.21 -9.75 17.93
N LEU A 24 19.57 -10.58 16.96
CA LEU A 24 20.91 -11.13 16.81
C LEU A 24 21.95 -10.05 16.52
N GLY A 25 21.64 -9.14 15.59
CA GLY A 25 22.50 -8.00 15.25
C GLY A 25 22.71 -7.07 16.45
N LEU A 26 21.63 -6.74 17.17
CA LEU A 26 21.69 -5.91 18.38
C LEU A 26 22.53 -6.57 19.50
N LYS A 27 22.39 -7.89 19.70
CA LYS A 27 23.19 -8.65 20.69
C LYS A 27 24.69 -8.61 20.41
N MET A 28 25.08 -8.53 19.15
CA MET A 28 26.48 -8.44 18.73
C MET A 28 27.03 -7.01 18.65
N GLY A 29 26.31 -6.04 19.22
CA GLY A 29 26.71 -4.63 19.24
C GLY A 29 26.55 -3.92 17.90
N GLY A 30 25.75 -4.49 16.99
CA GLY A 30 25.34 -3.84 15.75
C GLY A 30 24.07 -3.02 15.89
N PHE A 31 23.70 -2.36 14.80
CA PHE A 31 22.46 -1.58 14.70
C PHE A 31 21.86 -1.71 13.30
N ILE A 32 20.58 -1.35 13.20
CA ILE A 32 19.79 -1.44 11.97
C ILE A 32 19.81 -0.07 11.30
N GLU A 33 20.32 -0.02 10.07
CA GLU A 33 20.30 1.20 9.25
C GLU A 33 18.97 1.32 8.49
N HIS A 34 18.47 0.21 7.97
CA HIS A 34 17.23 0.16 7.22
C HIS A 34 16.50 -1.15 7.47
N LYS A 35 15.18 -1.08 7.62
CA LYS A 35 14.29 -2.24 7.72
C LYS A 35 13.00 -1.93 6.99
N ASN A 36 12.69 -2.74 6.00
CA ASN A 36 11.42 -2.71 5.30
C ASN A 36 10.87 -4.13 5.22
N VAL A 37 9.60 -4.30 5.60
CA VAL A 37 8.89 -5.58 5.52
C VAL A 37 7.58 -5.30 4.81
N ASN A 38 7.38 -5.93 3.66
CA ASN A 38 6.21 -5.70 2.83
C ASN A 38 5.51 -7.02 2.46
N TYR A 39 4.31 -6.90 1.91
CA TYR A 39 3.57 -8.02 1.35
C TYR A 39 3.12 -7.65 -0.05
N THR A 40 3.69 -8.31 -1.06
CA THR A 40 3.27 -8.12 -2.44
C THR A 40 2.07 -9.00 -2.74
N VAL A 41 0.93 -8.40 -3.09
CA VAL A 41 -0.28 -9.13 -3.50
C VAL A 41 -0.12 -9.54 -4.97
N LEU A 42 -0.04 -10.84 -5.22
CA LEU A 42 0.12 -11.40 -6.57
C LEU A 42 -1.22 -11.61 -7.25
N GLU A 43 -2.21 -12.07 -6.48
CA GLU A 43 -3.54 -12.37 -6.97
C GLU A 43 -4.55 -12.12 -5.84
N ALA A 44 -5.69 -11.55 -6.18
CA ALA A 44 -6.79 -11.35 -5.23
C ALA A 44 -8.10 -11.80 -5.88
N LYS A 45 -8.88 -12.60 -5.16
CA LYS A 45 -10.21 -13.05 -5.57
C LYS A 45 -11.21 -12.75 -4.46
N SER A 46 -12.33 -12.13 -4.81
CA SER A 46 -13.42 -11.89 -3.87
C SER A 46 -14.57 -12.86 -4.11
N GLN A 47 -15.27 -13.19 -3.03
CA GLN A 47 -16.51 -13.94 -3.03
C GLN A 47 -17.51 -13.24 -2.12
N ASN A 48 -18.71 -12.94 -2.65
CA ASN A 48 -19.79 -12.38 -1.85
C ASN A 48 -20.24 -13.43 -0.82
N ILE A 49 -20.38 -12.99 0.43
CA ILE A 49 -20.96 -13.78 1.51
C ILE A 49 -22.23 -13.06 2.02
N SER A 50 -23.04 -13.74 2.83
CA SER A 50 -24.27 -13.17 3.38
C SER A 50 -24.01 -11.88 4.16
N GLU A 51 -25.05 -11.05 4.30
CA GLU A 51 -25.02 -9.78 5.06
C GLU A 51 -24.18 -8.65 4.43
N GLY A 52 -24.00 -8.65 3.10
CA GLY A 52 -23.26 -7.58 2.41
C GLY A 52 -21.76 -7.59 2.70
N LYS A 53 -21.23 -8.70 3.22
CA LYS A 53 -19.80 -8.90 3.42
C LYS A 53 -19.20 -9.59 2.19
N ILE A 54 -17.92 -9.35 1.95
CA ILE A 54 -17.11 -10.05 0.94
C ILE A 54 -15.97 -10.77 1.63
N LYS A 55 -15.71 -11.99 1.19
CA LYS A 55 -14.53 -12.76 1.55
C LYS A 55 -13.48 -12.56 0.45
N ILE A 56 -12.33 -12.01 0.81
CA ILE A 56 -11.23 -11.74 -0.11
C ILE A 56 -10.11 -12.75 0.17
N PHE A 57 -9.77 -13.55 -0.84
CA PHE A 57 -8.63 -14.44 -0.86
C PHE A 57 -7.48 -13.74 -1.58
N GLU A 58 -6.37 -13.54 -0.90
CA GLU A 58 -5.18 -12.92 -1.48
C GLU A 58 -4.01 -13.90 -1.46
N LYS A 59 -3.42 -14.13 -2.63
CA LYS A 59 -2.12 -14.77 -2.75
C LYS A 59 -1.06 -13.69 -2.57
N ILE A 60 -0.34 -13.76 -1.46
CA ILE A 60 0.67 -12.77 -1.08
C ILE A 60 2.06 -13.39 -1.06
N ARG A 61 3.07 -12.58 -1.35
CA ARG A 61 4.49 -12.89 -1.15
C ARG A 61 5.06 -11.92 -0.11
N PRO A 62 5.35 -12.38 1.11
CA PRO A 62 6.10 -11.61 2.09
C PRO A 62 7.56 -11.44 1.64
N GLU A 63 8.07 -10.21 1.70
CA GLU A 63 9.47 -9.89 1.42
C GLU A 63 9.98 -8.89 2.47
N ALA A 64 11.27 -8.98 2.79
CA ALA A 64 11.93 -8.05 3.68
C ALA A 64 13.32 -7.66 3.17
N ASP A 65 13.60 -6.37 3.28
CA ASP A 65 14.89 -5.75 3.00
C ASP A 65 15.45 -5.18 4.30
N LEU A 66 16.66 -5.60 4.65
CA LEU A 66 17.28 -5.24 5.92
C LEU A 66 18.75 -4.90 5.70
N ILE A 67 19.17 -3.73 6.18
CA ILE A 67 20.56 -3.28 6.18
C ILE A 67 20.99 -3.16 7.64
N ILE A 68 21.96 -3.99 8.04
CA ILE A 68 22.49 -4.02 9.40
C ILE A 68 23.97 -3.67 9.35
N ARG A 69 24.40 -2.80 10.25
CA ARG A 69 25.82 -2.54 10.52
C ARG A 69 26.22 -3.29 11.78
N ILE A 70 27.24 -4.13 11.67
CA ILE A 70 27.74 -4.97 12.76
C ILE A 70 29.25 -4.76 12.88
N PRO A 71 29.83 -4.75 14.09
CA PRO A 71 31.28 -4.71 14.25
C PRO A 71 31.98 -5.73 13.35
N SER A 72 33.01 -5.29 12.62
CA SER A 72 33.70 -6.09 11.60
C SER A 72 34.29 -7.40 12.13
N GLU A 73 34.57 -7.48 13.42
CA GLU A 73 34.98 -8.69 14.14
C GLU A 73 33.87 -9.74 14.25
N ASN A 74 32.61 -9.30 14.42
CA ASN A 74 31.45 -10.16 14.64
C ASN A 74 30.69 -10.48 13.35
N ALA A 75 30.99 -9.80 12.25
CA ALA A 75 30.29 -9.95 10.97
C ALA A 75 30.29 -11.41 10.45
N ALA A 76 31.42 -12.12 10.57
CA ALA A 76 31.51 -13.52 10.12
C ALA A 76 30.64 -14.45 10.99
N THR A 77 30.66 -14.25 12.31
CA THR A 77 29.85 -15.02 13.27
C THR A 77 28.36 -14.76 13.04
N PHE A 78 27.96 -13.52 12.80
CA PHE A 78 26.58 -13.17 12.49
C PHE A 78 26.07 -13.92 11.27
N VAL A 79 26.79 -13.88 10.14
CA VAL A 79 26.34 -14.58 8.92
C VAL A 79 26.24 -16.09 9.15
N ASN A 80 27.17 -16.69 9.89
CA ASN A 80 27.07 -18.12 10.23
C ASN A 80 25.85 -18.44 11.09
N GLN A 81 25.43 -17.54 11.97
CA GLN A 81 24.21 -17.69 12.78
C GLN A 81 22.92 -17.43 11.99
N LEU A 82 22.99 -16.83 10.80
CA LEU A 82 21.85 -16.74 9.89
C LEU A 82 21.54 -18.08 9.23
N LEU A 83 22.54 -18.94 9.01
CA LEU A 83 22.38 -20.20 8.26
C LEU A 83 21.21 -21.08 8.75
N PRO A 84 21.00 -21.29 10.07
CA PRO A 84 19.87 -22.09 10.56
C PRO A 84 18.49 -21.45 10.36
N LEU A 85 18.44 -20.12 10.12
CA LEU A 85 17.20 -19.38 9.89
C LEU A 85 16.75 -19.41 8.42
N MET A 86 17.61 -19.91 7.53
CA MET A 86 17.37 -19.99 6.09
C MET A 86 16.59 -21.27 5.79
N TYR A 87 15.37 -21.15 5.27
CA TYR A 87 14.56 -22.29 4.84
C TYR A 87 15.03 -22.82 3.48
N PHE A 88 15.28 -21.91 2.53
CA PHE A 88 16.01 -22.19 1.30
C PHE A 88 17.16 -21.21 1.12
N PHE A 89 18.35 -21.76 0.87
CA PHE A 89 19.54 -20.99 0.55
C PHE A 89 19.63 -20.77 -0.96
N ASN A 90 19.47 -19.53 -1.41
CA ASN A 90 19.50 -19.19 -2.84
C ASN A 90 20.88 -18.70 -3.29
N GLN A 91 21.44 -17.66 -2.64
CA GLN A 91 22.72 -17.09 -3.04
C GLN A 91 23.38 -16.28 -1.90
N GLN A 92 24.71 -16.37 -1.78
CA GLN A 92 25.52 -15.57 -0.87
C GLN A 92 26.66 -14.90 -1.65
N GLN A 93 26.77 -13.58 -1.55
CA GLN A 93 27.83 -12.81 -2.17
C GLN A 93 28.61 -12.03 -1.10
N TYR A 94 29.93 -12.22 -1.10
CA TYR A 94 30.86 -11.51 -0.21
C TYR A 94 31.70 -10.53 -1.03
N SER A 95 31.71 -9.27 -0.63
CA SER A 95 32.54 -8.22 -1.23
C SER A 95 33.45 -7.63 -0.16
N ALA A 96 34.77 -7.65 -0.38
CA ALA A 96 35.73 -7.07 0.55
C ALA A 96 36.39 -5.86 -0.09
N LYS A 97 36.05 -4.66 0.39
CA LYS A 97 36.65 -3.41 -0.09
C LYS A 97 37.72 -2.94 0.88
N ARG A 98 38.90 -2.58 0.37
CA ARG A 98 40.04 -2.13 1.18
C ARG A 98 40.03 -0.61 1.32
N TYR A 99 39.39 -0.10 2.37
CA TYR A 99 39.35 1.35 2.65
C TYR A 99 40.65 1.89 3.24
N GLU A 100 41.50 1.02 3.82
CA GLU A 100 42.82 1.35 4.35
C GLU A 100 43.74 1.98 3.27
N LEU A 101 43.72 1.41 2.06
CA LEU A 101 44.46 1.92 0.90
C LEU A 101 43.92 3.27 0.40
N LYS A 102 42.60 3.42 0.37
CA LYS A 102 41.96 4.69 0.01
C LYS A 102 42.34 5.81 1.00
N LEU A 103 42.40 5.51 2.30
CA LEU A 103 42.82 6.46 3.32
C LEU A 103 44.28 6.90 3.12
N LEU A 104 45.16 5.96 2.75
CA LEU A 104 46.55 6.26 2.42
C LEU A 104 46.65 7.17 1.20
N GLU A 105 45.91 6.88 0.13
CA GLU A 105 45.84 7.71 -1.08
C GLU A 105 45.34 9.12 -0.76
N GLU A 106 44.30 9.24 0.05
CA GLU A 106 43.74 10.54 0.45
C GLU A 106 44.73 11.34 1.30
N LYS A 107 45.43 10.71 2.24
CA LYS A 107 46.51 11.34 3.01
C LYS A 107 47.66 11.82 2.11
N VAL A 108 48.04 11.04 1.10
CA VAL A 108 49.07 11.43 0.12
C VAL A 108 48.61 12.62 -0.72
N GLN A 109 47.37 12.60 -1.23
CA GLN A 109 46.81 13.72 -2.00
C GLN A 109 46.70 15.00 -1.15
N GLN A 110 46.26 14.88 0.10
CA GLN A 110 46.16 16.02 1.01
C GLN A 110 47.53 16.64 1.31
N SER A 111 48.59 15.83 1.42
CA SER A 111 49.96 16.34 1.60
C SER A 111 50.47 17.14 0.40
N GLN A 112 49.91 16.94 -0.80
CA GLN A 112 50.31 17.63 -2.04
C GLN A 112 49.56 18.95 -2.30
N ILE A 113 48.41 19.19 -1.64
CA ILE A 113 47.49 20.32 -1.93
C ILE A 113 47.75 21.57 -1.03
N SER A 114 48.86 21.60 -0.27
CA SER A 114 49.17 22.67 0.69
C SER A 114 49.61 23.99 0.04
N THR A 115 48.76 24.68 -0.73
CA THR A 115 49.04 26.00 -1.32
C THR A 115 47.80 26.89 -1.54
N THR A 116 46.89 27.07 -0.56
CA THR A 116 46.00 28.28 -0.53
C THR A 116 45.29 28.48 0.82
N ALA A 117 45.44 29.65 1.45
CA ALA A 117 45.06 29.87 2.85
C ALA A 117 43.54 29.98 3.16
N GLN A 118 42.71 30.34 2.17
CA GLN A 118 41.27 30.58 2.38
C GLN A 118 40.39 29.35 2.12
N SER A 119 40.89 28.33 1.41
CA SER A 119 40.21 27.04 1.20
C SER A 119 40.47 26.05 2.36
N ASN A 120 41.45 26.32 3.22
CA ASN A 120 41.93 25.39 4.24
C ASN A 120 40.88 24.98 5.29
N ALA A 121 40.00 25.88 5.74
CA ALA A 121 39.04 25.55 6.79
C ALA A 121 37.97 24.56 6.32
N GLN A 122 37.44 24.77 5.11
CA GLN A 122 36.46 23.87 4.49
C GLN A 122 37.13 22.55 4.06
N LEU A 123 38.34 22.59 3.51
CA LEU A 123 39.10 21.37 3.21
C LEU A 123 39.39 20.54 4.47
N ASN A 124 39.78 21.18 5.57
CA ASN A 124 40.06 20.48 6.83
C ASN A 124 38.81 19.80 7.39
N GLU A 125 37.65 20.46 7.33
CA GLU A 125 36.39 19.86 7.77
C GLU A 125 35.99 18.69 6.87
N ILE A 126 36.12 18.82 5.55
CA ILE A 126 35.86 17.73 4.60
C ILE A 126 36.77 16.52 4.91
N SER A 127 38.08 16.73 5.07
CA SER A 127 39.01 15.64 5.40
C SER A 127 38.72 15.00 6.75
N ARG A 128 38.31 15.78 7.74
CA ARG A 128 37.88 15.26 9.05
C ARG A 128 36.65 14.37 8.91
N LEU A 129 35.64 14.82 8.17
CA LEU A 129 34.43 14.06 7.90
C LEU A 129 34.73 12.78 7.11
N THR A 130 35.59 12.85 6.09
CA THR A 130 36.00 11.65 5.34
C THR A 130 36.74 10.67 6.23
N GLN A 131 37.62 11.14 7.11
CA GLN A 131 38.34 10.25 8.02
C GLN A 131 37.41 9.59 9.04
N LEU A 132 36.41 10.32 9.55
CA LEU A 132 35.35 9.75 10.41
C LEU A 132 34.53 8.69 9.65
N GLU A 133 34.16 8.96 8.40
CA GLU A 133 33.43 8.00 7.55
C GLU A 133 34.26 6.74 7.29
N ILE A 134 35.54 6.89 6.94
CA ILE A 134 36.43 5.76 6.69
C ILE A 134 36.64 4.95 7.97
N GLN A 135 36.82 5.62 9.11
CA GLN A 135 36.96 4.96 10.41
C GLN A 135 35.71 4.13 10.73
N ASP A 136 34.52 4.71 10.56
CA ASP A 136 33.24 4.00 10.74
C ASP A 136 33.17 2.76 9.84
N ARG A 137 33.48 2.90 8.55
CA ARG A 137 33.53 1.78 7.59
C ARG A 137 34.56 0.72 7.95
N ILE A 138 35.63 1.05 8.67
CA ILE A 138 36.61 0.06 9.14
C ILE A 138 36.05 -0.75 10.32
N HIS A 139 35.45 -0.05 11.28
CA HIS A 139 34.92 -0.67 12.50
C HIS A 139 33.65 -1.47 12.26
N PHE A 140 32.80 -1.04 11.32
CA PHE A 140 31.54 -1.69 11.02
C PHE A 140 31.51 -2.29 9.61
N SER A 141 30.93 -3.48 9.52
CA SER A 141 30.61 -4.17 8.28
C SER A 141 29.13 -4.00 7.98
N THR A 142 28.82 -3.63 6.74
CA THR A 142 27.44 -3.49 6.25
C THR A 142 26.97 -4.80 5.65
N ILE A 143 25.85 -5.30 6.14
CA ILE A 143 25.24 -6.55 5.69
C ILE A 143 23.86 -6.24 5.12
N HIS A 144 23.70 -6.51 3.84
CA HIS A 144 22.44 -6.43 3.12
C HIS A 144 21.78 -7.79 3.12
N LEU A 145 20.55 -7.85 3.64
CA LEU A 145 19.77 -9.07 3.74
C LEU A 145 18.48 -8.88 2.95
N ASN A 146 18.28 -9.77 1.99
CA ASN A 146 17.06 -9.86 1.21
C ASN A 146 16.39 -11.20 1.56
N ILE A 147 15.24 -11.11 2.21
CA ILE A 147 14.53 -12.26 2.77
C ILE A 147 13.19 -12.38 2.07
N ASP A 148 12.97 -13.48 1.37
CA ASP A 148 11.69 -13.78 0.74
C ASP A 148 10.98 -14.96 1.42
N GLN A 149 9.68 -15.10 1.22
CA GLN A 149 8.93 -16.29 1.63
C GLN A 149 8.12 -16.83 0.46
N PRO A 150 7.95 -18.16 0.36
CA PRO A 150 6.99 -18.74 -0.58
C PRO A 150 5.60 -18.12 -0.45
N THR A 151 4.88 -18.04 -1.57
CA THR A 151 3.58 -17.38 -1.61
C THR A 151 2.57 -18.08 -0.72
N ILE A 152 1.88 -17.33 0.13
CA ILE A 152 0.83 -17.83 1.01
C ILE A 152 -0.53 -17.26 0.60
N VAL A 153 -1.59 -17.98 0.92
CA VAL A 153 -2.97 -17.50 0.75
C VAL A 153 -3.47 -17.01 2.09
N ARG A 154 -3.94 -15.77 2.14
CA ARG A 154 -4.66 -15.22 3.30
C ARG A 154 -6.11 -14.93 2.95
N GLU A 155 -6.98 -15.10 3.93
CA GLU A 155 -8.38 -14.74 3.85
C GLU A 155 -8.63 -13.50 4.72
N ARG A 156 -9.36 -12.52 4.19
CA ARG A 156 -9.95 -11.45 4.99
C ARG A 156 -11.43 -11.28 4.69
N ILE A 157 -12.20 -10.89 5.69
CA ILE A 157 -13.59 -10.47 5.53
C ILE A 157 -13.60 -8.96 5.48
N ASP A 158 -14.24 -8.41 4.46
CA ASP A 158 -14.43 -6.97 4.28
C ASP A 158 -15.91 -6.69 3.98
N VAL A 159 -16.31 -5.43 3.96
CA VAL A 159 -17.69 -5.04 3.64
C VAL A 159 -17.77 -4.67 2.16
N ASN A 160 -18.76 -5.22 1.46
CA ASN A 160 -18.96 -4.90 0.04
C ASN A 160 -19.63 -3.53 -0.09
N LEU A 161 -18.85 -2.48 -0.23
CA LEU A 161 -19.33 -1.10 -0.40
C LEU A 161 -20.35 -0.96 -1.55
N ASN A 162 -20.25 -1.78 -2.61
CA ASN A 162 -21.20 -1.77 -3.72
C ASN A 162 -22.56 -2.36 -3.32
N ASP A 163 -22.60 -3.37 -2.46
CA ASP A 163 -23.85 -3.94 -1.93
C ASP A 163 -24.47 -3.03 -0.87
N ILE A 164 -23.66 -2.35 -0.03
CA ILE A 164 -24.18 -1.36 0.94
C ILE A 164 -24.78 -0.16 0.20
N ALA A 165 -24.17 0.27 -0.91
CA ALA A 165 -24.70 1.32 -1.77
C ALA A 165 -26.01 0.89 -2.46
N GLN A 166 -26.19 -0.39 -2.79
CA GLN A 166 -27.48 -0.92 -3.25
C GLN A 166 -28.51 -1.07 -2.13
N LEU A 167 -28.11 -1.42 -0.90
CA LEU A 167 -29.02 -1.49 0.25
C LEU A 167 -29.55 -0.10 0.68
N ASN A 168 -28.73 0.95 0.54
CA ASN A 168 -29.13 2.35 0.79
C ASN A 168 -29.58 3.10 -0.49
N GLY A 169 -29.49 2.45 -1.65
CA GLY A 169 -30.02 2.94 -2.91
C GLY A 169 -31.55 2.89 -2.85
N ASP A 170 -32.16 4.07 -2.75
CA ASP A 170 -33.60 4.34 -2.77
C ASP A 170 -34.42 3.21 -3.44
N HIS A 171 -35.06 2.38 -2.62
CA HIS A 171 -35.67 1.12 -3.05
C HIS A 171 -36.60 1.38 -4.25
N PHE A 172 -36.34 0.74 -5.38
CA PHE A 172 -37.19 0.82 -6.59
C PHE A 172 -38.69 0.64 -6.25
N GLY A 173 -39.01 -0.22 -5.28
CA GLY A 173 -40.38 -0.41 -4.78
C GLY A 173 -41.00 0.83 -4.10
N ASN A 174 -40.22 1.64 -3.38
CA ASN A 174 -40.70 2.90 -2.81
C ASN A 174 -41.00 3.90 -3.94
N ARG A 175 -40.12 3.98 -4.95
CA ARG A 175 -40.32 4.85 -6.13
C ARG A 175 -41.56 4.44 -6.92
N ILE A 176 -41.82 3.13 -7.09
CA ILE A 176 -43.05 2.62 -7.71
C ILE A 176 -44.28 2.99 -6.87
N ARG A 177 -44.24 2.80 -5.55
CA ARG A 177 -45.36 3.14 -4.66
C ARG A 177 -45.70 4.63 -4.75
N TYR A 178 -44.70 5.50 -4.75
CA TYR A 178 -44.91 6.94 -4.93
C TYR A 178 -45.46 7.27 -6.33
N ALA A 179 -44.94 6.64 -7.40
CA ALA A 179 -45.42 6.84 -8.76
C ALA A 179 -46.88 6.38 -8.96
N ILE A 180 -47.28 5.26 -8.33
CA ILE A 180 -48.66 4.76 -8.37
C ILE A 180 -49.60 5.69 -7.61
N GLN A 181 -49.20 6.14 -6.42
CA GLN A 181 -50.03 7.06 -5.62
C GLN A 181 -50.24 8.40 -6.35
N PHE A 182 -49.19 8.91 -7.00
CA PHE A 182 -49.27 10.12 -7.81
C PHE A 182 -50.14 9.92 -9.06
N GLY A 183 -49.97 8.79 -9.76
CA GLY A 183 -50.80 8.44 -10.92
C GLY A 183 -52.29 8.25 -10.58
N TRP A 184 -52.58 7.75 -9.37
CA TRP A 184 -53.97 7.58 -8.91
C TRP A 184 -54.70 8.91 -8.69
N GLN A 185 -54.01 9.93 -8.17
CA GLN A 185 -54.59 11.27 -8.06
C GLN A 185 -54.88 11.88 -9.42
N PHE A 186 -53.96 11.72 -10.38
CA PHE A 186 -54.15 12.21 -11.74
C PHE A 186 -55.37 11.56 -12.42
N LEU A 187 -55.63 10.28 -12.16
CA LEU A 187 -56.81 9.58 -12.66
C LEU A 187 -58.11 10.17 -12.08
N LEU A 188 -58.14 10.47 -10.79
CA LEU A 188 -59.29 11.08 -10.13
C LEU A 188 -59.55 12.49 -10.66
N ASP A 189 -58.49 13.29 -10.84
CA ASP A 189 -58.60 14.64 -11.41
C ASP A 189 -59.14 14.62 -12.85
N PHE A 190 -58.73 13.63 -13.66
CA PHE A 190 -59.27 13.45 -15.01
C PHE A 190 -60.77 13.12 -15.00
N LEU A 191 -61.21 12.28 -14.06
CA LEU A 191 -62.62 11.90 -13.93
C LEU A 191 -63.47 13.08 -13.44
N ILE A 192 -62.95 13.87 -12.49
CA ILE A 192 -63.58 15.12 -12.03
C ILE A 192 -63.65 16.14 -13.16
N LEU A 193 -62.60 16.27 -13.99
CA LEU A 193 -62.61 17.14 -15.17
C LEU A 193 -63.71 16.73 -16.15
N LEU A 194 -63.91 15.43 -16.37
CA LEU A 194 -64.99 14.91 -17.21
C LEU A 194 -66.38 15.25 -16.65
N ILE A 195 -66.56 15.13 -15.33
CA ILE A 195 -67.80 15.52 -14.64
C ILE A 195 -68.01 17.04 -14.67
N SER A 196 -66.94 17.83 -14.58
CA SER A 196 -66.98 19.30 -14.48
C SER A 196 -67.34 19.98 -15.80
N ILE A 197 -67.29 19.27 -16.94
CA ILE A 197 -67.66 19.79 -18.27
C ILE A 197 -69.20 19.80 -18.48
N TRP A 198 -70.00 19.43 -17.47
CA TRP A 198 -71.46 19.45 -17.52
C TRP A 198 -72.11 20.75 -18.03
N PRO A 199 -71.59 21.98 -17.80
CA PRO A 199 -72.21 23.21 -18.32
C PRO A 199 -72.15 23.29 -19.84
N LEU A 200 -71.14 22.68 -20.46
CA LEU A 200 -70.91 22.71 -21.89
C LEU A 200 -71.93 21.84 -22.64
N TYR A 201 -72.28 20.70 -22.06
CA TYR A 201 -73.38 19.86 -22.54
C TYR A 201 -74.74 20.57 -22.39
N LEU A 202 -74.95 21.32 -21.29
CA LEU A 202 -76.17 22.07 -21.06
C LEU A 202 -76.36 23.21 -22.07
N PHE A 203 -75.27 23.91 -22.42
CA PHE A 203 -75.28 24.95 -23.46
C PHE A 203 -75.62 24.39 -24.85
N ILE A 204 -75.09 23.23 -25.22
CA ILE A 204 -75.43 22.55 -26.49
C ILE A 204 -76.92 22.19 -26.52
N LEU A 205 -77.46 21.69 -25.41
CA LEU A 205 -78.86 21.27 -25.31
C LEU A 205 -79.81 22.49 -25.39
N ILE A 206 -79.47 23.59 -24.72
CA ILE A 206 -80.23 24.86 -24.80
C ILE A 206 -80.17 25.44 -26.22
N GLY A 207 -79.00 25.45 -26.85
CA GLY A 207 -78.85 25.91 -28.24
C GLY A 207 -79.68 25.07 -29.22
N PHE A 208 -79.71 23.75 -29.03
CA PHE A 208 -80.55 22.84 -29.82
C PHE A 208 -82.05 23.12 -29.61
N PHE A 209 -82.46 23.38 -28.36
CA PHE A 209 -83.85 23.72 -28.05
C PHE A 209 -84.29 25.05 -28.67
N LEU A 210 -83.43 26.09 -28.62
CA LEU A 210 -83.67 27.38 -29.26
C LEU A 210 -83.77 27.25 -30.78
N TYR A 211 -82.88 26.46 -31.41
CA TYR A 211 -82.94 26.22 -32.85
C TYR A 211 -84.25 25.53 -33.26
N LYS A 212 -84.70 24.55 -32.47
CA LYS A 212 -85.95 23.84 -32.71
C LYS A 212 -87.19 24.73 -32.52
N ILE A 213 -87.15 25.69 -31.62
CA ILE A 213 -88.24 26.66 -31.37
C ILE A 213 -88.36 27.71 -32.47
N ILE A 214 -87.26 28.09 -33.12
CA ILE A 214 -87.26 29.05 -34.23
C ILE A 214 -87.72 28.41 -35.57
N GLN A 215 -87.70 27.08 -35.68
CA GLN A 215 -88.15 26.33 -36.86
C GLN A 215 -89.58 25.75 -36.78
N GLN A 216 -90.34 26.03 -35.71
CA GLN A 216 -91.79 25.78 -35.61
C GLN A 216 -92.56 27.08 -35.67
#